data_AF-A0A4S4GKD4-F1
#
_entry.id   AF-A0A4S4GKD4-F1
#
_cell.length_a   1.000
_cell.length_b   1.000
_cell.length_c   1.000
_cell.angle_alpha   90.00
_cell.angle_beta   90.00
_cell.angle_gamma   90.00
#
_symmetry.space_group_name_H-M   'P 1'
#
loop_
_entity.id
_entity.type
_entity.pdbx_description
1 polymer ?
#
loop_
_entity_poly.entity_id
_entity_poly.type
_entity_poly.pdbx_seq_one_letter_code
_entity_poly.pdbx_strand_id
1 'polypeptide(L)'
;MMNDKLPSMPSDEDVNSDGYVFKDVFEVFNYIKSKGWDIGWYAAPHFEVMTLYDNHVVASPTPFSPLYRGQSSYYERCLPSLYRRKWSDLQKLERLVQIEDFKTILNDNPEIKDEIEGGLAVNYIGLAQHYGIETNVIDMTNSFGVAAFFATSDYDSLTHTYRPVMEIVRKGVIYFMPTGIFNFGPTLDNQVWPIGMEADMSDSRYEYDTI
;
A
#
# COMPACT_ATOMS: atom_id res chain seq x y z
N MET A 1 12.15 29.98 9.88
CA MET A 1 11.76 29.94 8.46
C MET A 1 12.56 28.83 7.80
N MET A 2 12.06 27.59 7.84
CA MET A 2 12.62 26.49 7.05
C MET A 2 12.04 26.63 5.65
N ASN A 3 12.93 26.86 4.69
CA ASN A 3 12.59 26.97 3.29
C ASN A 3 12.65 25.56 2.68
N ASP A 4 11.83 24.65 3.21
CA ASP A 4 11.77 23.27 2.74
C ASP A 4 10.86 23.23 1.52
N LYS A 5 11.37 23.72 0.38
CA LYS A 5 10.80 23.32 -0.90
C LYS A 5 11.00 21.81 -0.99
N LEU A 6 9.93 21.06 -0.72
CA LEU A 6 9.83 19.66 -1.09
C LEU A 6 10.39 19.53 -2.52
N PRO A 7 11.32 18.58 -2.76
CA PRO A 7 11.82 18.31 -4.09
C PRO A 7 10.66 18.24 -5.08
N SER A 8 10.75 19.01 -6.17
CA SER A 8 9.68 19.08 -7.17
C SER A 8 9.37 17.68 -7.71
N MET A 9 8.09 17.34 -7.83
CA MET A 9 7.66 16.10 -8.50
C MET A 9 8.25 16.05 -9.92
N PRO A 10 8.68 14.87 -10.41
CA PRO A 10 9.13 14.70 -11.79
C PRO A 10 8.01 15.11 -12.76
N SER A 11 8.36 15.73 -13.89
CA SER A 11 7.38 15.97 -14.97
C SER A 11 7.03 14.67 -15.72
N ASP A 12 5.93 14.64 -16.48
CA ASP A 12 5.58 13.45 -17.27
C ASP A 12 6.62 13.11 -18.36
N GLU A 13 7.35 14.11 -18.85
CA GLU A 13 8.50 13.92 -19.75
C GLU A 13 9.68 13.24 -19.04
N ASP A 14 9.91 13.60 -17.77
CA ASP A 14 10.96 13.01 -16.93
C ASP A 14 10.71 11.51 -16.71
N VAL A 15 9.46 11.10 -16.44
CA VAL A 15 9.08 9.69 -16.21
C VAL A 15 9.33 8.81 -17.44
N ASN A 16 9.19 9.36 -18.63
CA ASN A 16 9.39 8.64 -19.90
C ASN A 16 10.81 8.76 -20.46
N SER A 17 11.67 9.54 -19.80
CA SER A 17 13.10 9.59 -20.11
C SER A 17 13.82 8.38 -19.50
N ASP A 18 14.90 7.90 -20.13
CA ASP A 18 15.81 6.94 -19.49
C ASP A 18 16.52 7.52 -18.24
N GLY A 19 16.24 8.79 -17.87
CA GLY A 19 16.85 9.50 -16.74
C GLY A 19 16.50 8.96 -15.34
N TYR A 20 15.53 8.04 -15.23
CA TYR A 20 15.15 7.36 -13.98
C TYR A 20 15.31 5.84 -14.06
N VAL A 21 16.11 5.37 -15.03
CA VAL A 21 16.50 3.97 -15.14
C VAL A 21 17.86 3.82 -14.47
N PHE A 22 17.90 2.99 -13.42
CA PHE A 22 19.10 2.75 -12.63
C PHE A 22 19.58 1.32 -12.84
N LYS A 23 20.87 1.05 -12.61
CA LYS A 23 21.41 -0.30 -12.80
C LYS A 23 20.85 -1.30 -11.79
N ASP A 24 20.56 -0.81 -10.58
CA ASP A 24 20.09 -1.60 -9.44
C ASP A 24 19.35 -0.71 -8.42
N VAL A 25 18.73 -1.36 -7.45
CA VAL A 25 17.95 -0.71 -6.38
C VAL A 25 18.81 0.14 -5.42
N PHE A 26 20.13 -0.12 -5.33
CA PHE A 26 21.02 0.68 -4.50
C PHE A 26 21.30 2.03 -5.14
N GLU A 27 21.41 2.09 -6.48
CA GLU A 27 21.49 3.34 -7.21
C GLU A 27 20.21 4.16 -7.09
N VAL A 28 19.03 3.53 -7.12
CA VAL A 28 17.75 4.20 -6.82
C VAL A 28 17.77 4.82 -5.43
N PHE A 29 18.20 4.06 -4.42
CA PHE A 29 18.30 4.54 -3.03
C PHE A 29 19.25 5.74 -2.90
N ASN A 30 20.44 5.63 -3.49
CA ASN A 30 21.43 6.70 -3.49
C ASN A 30 20.93 7.95 -4.23
N TYR A 31 20.21 7.77 -5.33
CA TYR A 31 19.59 8.86 -6.07
C TYR A 31 18.57 9.61 -5.20
N ILE A 32 17.65 8.90 -4.54
CA ILE A 32 16.64 9.54 -3.68
C ILE A 32 17.31 10.30 -2.52
N LYS A 33 18.33 9.71 -1.88
CA LYS A 33 19.14 10.42 -0.86
C LYS A 33 19.84 11.65 -1.41
N SER A 34 20.38 11.59 -2.63
CA SER A 34 21.06 12.73 -3.27
C SER A 34 20.11 13.92 -3.53
N LYS A 35 18.79 13.66 -3.59
CA LYS A 35 17.75 14.70 -3.69
C LYS A 35 17.38 15.32 -2.35
N GLY A 36 17.99 14.89 -1.25
CA GLY A 36 17.78 15.45 0.09
C GLY A 36 16.68 14.75 0.90
N TRP A 37 16.14 13.63 0.42
CA TRP A 37 15.15 12.86 1.18
C TRP A 37 15.80 12.04 2.28
N ASP A 38 15.25 12.13 3.50
CA ASP A 38 15.66 11.27 4.61
C ASP A 38 14.96 9.91 4.48
N ILE A 39 15.72 8.92 4.01
CA ILE A 39 15.21 7.57 3.74
C ILE A 39 16.09 6.50 4.40
N GLY A 40 15.45 5.49 4.97
CA GLY A 40 16.09 4.30 5.52
C GLY A 40 16.02 3.12 4.55
N TRP A 41 17.05 2.26 4.53
CA TRP A 41 17.01 1.02 3.75
C TRP A 41 16.04 0.01 4.36
N TYR A 42 16.07 -0.10 5.68
CA TYR A 42 15.17 -0.93 6.46
C TYR A 42 14.38 -0.03 7.40
N ALA A 43 13.06 -0.21 7.42
CA ALA A 43 12.22 0.27 8.51
C ALA A 43 11.77 -0.97 9.29
N ALA A 44 12.12 -1.01 10.58
CA ALA A 44 11.55 -2.01 11.48
C ALA A 44 10.02 -1.78 11.52
N PRO A 45 9.21 -2.84 11.53
CA PRO A 45 7.77 -2.68 11.76
C PRO A 45 7.60 -2.01 13.13
N HIS A 46 7.20 -0.75 13.10
CA HIS A 46 6.89 0.04 14.27
C HIS A 46 5.42 0.43 14.18
N PHE A 47 4.70 0.21 15.26
CA PHE A 47 3.29 0.55 15.35
C PHE A 47 3.11 1.45 16.56
N GLU A 48 2.32 2.49 16.39
CA GLU A 48 1.82 3.32 17.48
C GLU A 48 0.37 2.96 17.76
N VAL A 49 0.04 2.85 19.04
CA VAL A 49 -1.34 2.62 19.47
C VAL A 49 -2.08 3.96 19.44
N MET A 50 -3.12 4.06 18.62
CA MET A 50 -3.95 5.24 18.51
C MET A 50 -5.38 4.92 18.91
N THR A 51 -6.06 5.88 19.54
CA THR A 51 -7.49 5.79 19.85
C THR A 51 -8.24 6.68 18.86
N LEU A 52 -9.20 6.09 18.16
CA LEU A 52 -10.06 6.76 17.19
C LEU A 52 -11.27 7.42 17.86
N TYR A 53 -12.03 8.20 17.10
CA TYR A 53 -13.16 8.99 17.59
C TYR A 53 -14.25 8.14 18.27
N ASP A 54 -14.39 6.87 17.89
CA ASP A 54 -15.39 5.93 18.43
C ASP A 54 -14.81 5.02 19.53
N ASN A 55 -13.75 5.44 20.23
CA ASN A 55 -13.02 4.68 21.25
C ASN A 55 -12.37 3.37 20.76
N HIS A 56 -12.41 3.09 19.46
CA HIS A 56 -11.65 1.99 18.87
C HIS A 56 -10.15 2.23 18.98
N VAL A 57 -9.42 1.18 19.29
CA VAL A 57 -7.96 1.20 19.35
C VAL A 57 -7.40 0.61 18.06
N VAL A 58 -6.39 1.25 17.49
CA VAL A 58 -5.69 0.77 16.29
C VAL A 58 -4.19 0.74 16.51
N ALA A 59 -3.52 -0.27 15.97
CA ALA A 59 -2.07 -0.30 15.85
C ALA A 59 -1.69 0.28 14.48
N SER A 60 -1.32 1.55 14.45
CA SER A 60 -1.06 2.28 13.21
C SER A 60 0.42 2.23 12.83
N PRO A 61 0.77 1.86 11.60
CA PRO A 61 2.16 1.67 11.18
C PRO A 61 2.90 3.01 11.04
N THR A 62 4.06 3.14 11.68
CA THR A 62 4.92 4.32 11.60
C THR A 62 6.33 3.97 11.07
N PRO A 63 7.04 4.94 10.45
CA PRO A 63 6.56 6.27 10.08
C PRO A 63 5.55 6.24 8.92
N PHE A 64 4.66 7.24 8.88
CA PHE A 64 3.64 7.42 7.85
C PHE A 64 4.15 7.97 6.52
N SER A 65 5.43 8.35 6.50
CA SER A 65 6.12 8.93 5.36
C SER A 65 7.63 8.71 5.52
N PRO A 66 8.35 8.53 4.39
CA PRO A 66 7.80 8.30 3.06
C PRO A 66 7.23 6.88 2.91
N LEU A 67 6.37 6.70 1.90
CA LEU A 67 5.84 5.38 1.52
C LEU A 67 6.36 4.97 0.14
N TYR A 68 6.52 3.66 -0.04
CA TYR A 68 7.05 3.03 -1.24
C TYR A 68 6.17 1.87 -1.69
N ARG A 69 6.10 1.64 -3.00
CA ARG A 69 5.58 0.40 -3.56
C ARG A 69 6.55 -0.14 -4.61
N GLY A 70 7.01 -1.36 -4.41
CA GLY A 70 7.79 -2.10 -5.40
C GLY A 70 6.91 -2.91 -6.33
N GLN A 71 7.22 -2.93 -7.61
CA GLN A 71 6.57 -3.80 -8.60
C GLN A 71 7.59 -4.33 -9.61
N SER A 72 7.48 -5.60 -10.00
CA SER A 72 8.39 -6.23 -10.97
C SER A 72 8.12 -5.85 -12.43
N SER A 73 7.27 -4.84 -12.65
CA SER A 73 6.91 -4.26 -13.94
C SER A 73 6.38 -2.84 -13.75
N TYR A 74 6.54 -2.01 -14.80
CA TYR A 74 5.99 -0.66 -14.82
C TYR A 74 4.50 -0.66 -15.16
N TYR A 75 3.74 0.07 -14.35
CA TYR A 75 2.35 0.40 -14.59
C TYR A 75 2.19 1.92 -14.55
N GLU A 76 1.64 2.50 -15.61
CA GLU A 76 1.43 3.95 -15.70
C GLU A 76 0.63 4.49 -14.50
N ARG A 77 -0.37 3.72 -14.04
CA ARG A 77 -1.14 4.02 -12.84
C ARG A 77 -0.86 2.99 -11.75
N CYS A 78 -0.45 3.46 -10.58
CA CYS A 78 -0.28 2.64 -9.39
C CYS A 78 -1.66 2.39 -8.73
N LEU A 79 -2.35 1.35 -9.19
CA LEU A 79 -3.73 1.06 -8.78
C LEU A 79 -3.83 -0.12 -7.80
N PRO A 80 -4.80 -0.08 -6.85
CA PRO A 80 -5.29 -1.24 -6.12
C PRO A 80 -5.61 -2.44 -7.02
N SER A 81 -5.53 -3.65 -6.46
CA SER A 81 -5.76 -4.90 -7.20
C SER A 81 -7.13 -4.94 -7.90
N LEU A 82 -8.17 -4.40 -7.26
CA LEU A 82 -9.52 -4.29 -7.82
C LEU A 82 -9.58 -3.42 -9.07
N TYR A 83 -8.75 -2.38 -9.21
CA TYR A 83 -8.86 -1.43 -10.33
C TYR A 83 -7.90 -1.72 -11.49
N ARG A 84 -7.05 -2.76 -11.39
CA ARG A 84 -6.09 -3.12 -12.46
C ARG A 84 -6.70 -3.79 -13.68
N ARG A 85 -7.96 -4.23 -13.61
CA ARG A 85 -8.66 -4.88 -14.72
C ARG A 85 -10.09 -4.38 -14.83
N LYS A 86 -10.69 -4.59 -16.00
CA LYS A 86 -12.10 -4.27 -16.24
C LYS A 86 -12.98 -5.41 -15.74
N TRP A 87 -13.91 -5.10 -14.85
CA TRP A 87 -14.86 -6.05 -14.28
C TRP A 87 -16.27 -5.82 -14.83
N SER A 88 -17.05 -6.89 -14.96
CA SER A 88 -18.50 -6.77 -15.08
C SER A 88 -19.12 -6.40 -13.73
N ASP A 89 -20.35 -5.90 -13.73
CA ASP A 89 -21.05 -5.56 -12.48
C ASP A 89 -21.30 -6.80 -11.61
N LEU A 90 -21.54 -7.95 -12.23
CA LEU A 90 -21.63 -9.23 -11.52
C LEU A 90 -20.32 -9.57 -10.81
N GLN A 91 -19.17 -9.41 -11.47
CA GLN A 91 -17.88 -9.71 -10.85
C GLN A 91 -17.54 -8.73 -9.72
N LYS A 92 -17.92 -7.46 -9.85
CA LYS A 92 -17.80 -6.50 -8.74
C LYS A 92 -18.63 -6.95 -7.54
N LEU A 93 -19.89 -7.34 -7.78
CA LEU A 93 -20.77 -7.86 -6.74
C LEU A 93 -20.18 -9.14 -6.09
N GLU A 94 -19.64 -10.06 -6.89
CA GLU A 94 -18.97 -11.26 -6.38
C GLU A 94 -17.81 -10.91 -5.43
N ARG A 95 -17.00 -9.88 -5.72
CA ARG A 95 -15.94 -9.44 -4.81
C ARG A 95 -16.50 -8.91 -3.49
N LEU A 96 -17.57 -8.11 -3.54
CA LEU A 96 -18.21 -7.59 -2.33
C LEU A 96 -18.77 -8.72 -1.46
N VAL A 97 -19.45 -9.69 -2.06
CA VAL A 97 -19.96 -10.87 -1.36
C VAL A 97 -18.82 -11.68 -0.74
N GLN A 98 -17.72 -11.88 -1.47
CA GLN A 98 -16.55 -12.59 -0.93
C GLN A 98 -15.91 -11.91 0.29
N ILE A 99 -15.87 -10.58 0.30
CA ILE A 99 -15.36 -9.81 1.44
C ILE A 99 -16.27 -9.99 2.66
N GLU A 100 -17.59 -9.93 2.48
CA GLU A 100 -18.55 -10.14 3.57
C GLU A 100 -18.55 -11.59 4.08
N ASP A 101 -18.44 -12.58 3.19
CA ASP A 101 -18.27 -13.98 3.57
C ASP A 101 -16.98 -14.18 4.36
N PHE A 102 -15.87 -13.60 3.89
CA PHE A 102 -14.56 -13.66 4.57
C PHE A 102 -14.62 -13.05 5.97
N LYS A 103 -15.25 -11.87 6.11
CA LYS A 103 -15.48 -11.22 7.40
C LYS A 103 -16.34 -12.09 8.33
N THR A 104 -17.41 -12.67 7.81
CA THR A 104 -18.30 -13.56 8.58
C THR A 104 -17.54 -14.78 9.11
N ILE A 105 -16.72 -15.42 8.27
CA ILE A 105 -15.89 -16.56 8.65
C ILE A 105 -14.84 -16.15 9.69
N LEU A 106 -14.16 -15.03 9.49
CA LEU A 106 -13.16 -14.54 10.45
C LEU A 106 -13.76 -14.13 11.78
N ASN A 107 -15.01 -13.68 11.82
CA ASN A 107 -15.69 -13.37 13.09
C ASN A 107 -15.91 -14.59 13.97
N ASP A 108 -15.84 -15.81 13.44
CA ASP A 108 -15.88 -17.02 14.23
C ASP A 108 -14.51 -17.44 14.80
N ASN A 109 -13.42 -16.84 14.30
CA ASN A 109 -12.07 -17.10 14.77
C ASN A 109 -11.87 -16.58 16.22
N PRO A 110 -11.41 -17.42 17.18
CA PRO A 110 -11.22 -17.01 18.56
C PRO A 110 -10.26 -15.83 18.74
N GLU A 111 -9.16 -15.81 17.99
CA GLU A 111 -8.18 -14.73 18.09
C GLU A 111 -8.80 -13.39 17.66
N ILE A 112 -9.58 -13.37 16.58
CA ILE A 112 -10.33 -12.17 16.17
C ILE A 112 -11.32 -11.70 17.25
N LYS A 113 -12.00 -12.63 17.93
CA LYS A 113 -12.91 -12.29 19.04
C LYS A 113 -12.14 -11.67 20.21
N ASP A 114 -11.02 -12.25 20.60
CA ASP A 114 -10.17 -11.77 21.69
C ASP A 114 -9.66 -10.33 21.39
N GLU A 115 -9.24 -10.05 20.15
CA GLU A 115 -8.80 -8.70 19.74
C GLU A 115 -9.96 -7.69 19.82
N ILE A 116 -11.15 -8.05 19.35
CA ILE A 116 -12.35 -7.20 19.42
C ILE A 116 -12.76 -6.95 20.88
N GLU A 117 -12.75 -7.98 21.73
CA GLU A 117 -13.01 -7.86 23.17
C GLU A 117 -11.96 -6.98 23.86
N GLY A 118 -10.72 -6.99 23.36
CA GLY A 118 -9.64 -6.08 23.75
C GLY A 118 -9.80 -4.64 23.25
N GLY A 119 -10.81 -4.35 22.43
CA GLY A 119 -11.11 -3.02 21.89
C GLY A 119 -10.35 -2.67 20.61
N LEU A 120 -9.64 -3.63 20.01
CA LEU A 120 -8.91 -3.43 18.76
C LEU A 120 -9.84 -3.54 17.56
N ALA A 121 -9.70 -2.61 16.61
CA ALA A 121 -10.42 -2.68 15.35
C ALA A 121 -9.74 -3.66 14.39
N VAL A 122 -10.54 -4.49 13.73
CA VAL A 122 -10.05 -5.48 12.76
C VAL A 122 -10.19 -4.94 11.34
N ASN A 123 -9.07 -4.87 10.62
CA ASN A 123 -9.06 -4.46 9.22
C ASN A 123 -9.35 -5.65 8.29
N TYR A 124 -10.63 -6.02 8.13
CA TYR A 124 -11.03 -7.14 7.27
C TYR A 124 -10.66 -6.94 5.81
N ILE A 125 -10.64 -5.70 5.30
CA ILE A 125 -10.28 -5.41 3.90
C ILE A 125 -8.79 -5.69 3.66
N GLY A 126 -7.92 -5.25 4.58
CA GLY A 126 -6.49 -5.54 4.55
C GLY A 126 -6.22 -7.04 4.67
N LEU A 127 -6.90 -7.73 5.59
CA LEU A 127 -6.82 -9.18 5.73
C LEU A 127 -7.28 -9.89 4.44
N ALA A 128 -8.42 -9.50 3.87
CA ALA A 128 -8.90 -10.05 2.61
C ALA A 128 -7.86 -9.91 1.48
N GLN A 129 -7.20 -8.75 1.36
CA GLN A 129 -6.12 -8.54 0.40
C GLN A 129 -4.93 -9.49 0.63
N HIS A 130 -4.52 -9.69 1.89
CA HIS A 130 -3.46 -10.65 2.23
C HIS A 130 -3.82 -12.11 1.95
N TYR A 131 -5.11 -12.46 1.98
CA TYR A 131 -5.61 -13.78 1.59
C TYR A 131 -5.92 -13.90 0.09
N GLY A 132 -5.59 -12.89 -0.72
CA GLY A 132 -5.67 -12.92 -2.18
C GLY A 132 -7.00 -12.49 -2.77
N ILE A 133 -7.89 -11.90 -1.97
CA ILE A 133 -9.14 -11.28 -2.46
C ILE A 133 -8.78 -9.90 -3.03
N GLU A 134 -9.22 -9.57 -4.25
CA GLU A 134 -8.98 -8.24 -4.81
C GLU A 134 -9.81 -7.17 -4.11
N THR A 135 -9.17 -6.08 -3.68
CA THR A 135 -9.79 -5.01 -2.90
C THR A 135 -9.39 -3.62 -3.43
N ASN A 136 -10.05 -2.57 -2.92
CA ASN A 136 -9.81 -1.17 -3.27
C ASN A 136 -8.62 -0.53 -2.53
N VAL A 137 -7.93 -1.29 -1.68
CA VAL A 137 -6.76 -0.82 -0.92
C VAL A 137 -5.46 -1.18 -1.63
N ILE A 138 -4.39 -0.46 -1.34
CA ILE A 138 -3.09 -0.64 -1.97
C ILE A 138 -2.02 -0.98 -0.94
N ASP A 139 -1.25 -2.04 -1.17
CA ASP A 139 -0.04 -2.30 -0.39
C ASP A 139 0.98 -1.17 -0.56
N MET A 140 1.41 -0.61 0.57
CA MET A 140 2.49 0.35 0.67
C MET A 140 3.41 -0.09 1.80
N THR A 141 4.67 0.32 1.74
CA THR A 141 5.64 0.07 2.82
C THR A 141 6.47 1.33 3.07
N ASN A 142 6.83 1.57 4.32
CA ASN A 142 7.83 2.59 4.68
C ASN A 142 9.28 2.05 4.64
N SER A 143 9.45 0.76 4.30
CA SER A 143 10.76 0.12 4.17
C SER A 143 11.18 0.07 2.70
N PHE A 144 12.19 0.86 2.34
CA PHE A 144 12.70 0.87 0.97
C PHE A 144 13.16 -0.52 0.51
N GLY A 145 13.79 -1.30 1.40
CA GLY A 145 14.25 -2.66 1.12
C GLY A 145 13.11 -3.64 0.82
N VAL A 146 11.96 -3.48 1.47
CA VAL A 146 10.76 -4.28 1.16
C VAL A 146 10.22 -3.89 -0.23
N ALA A 147 10.18 -2.59 -0.55
CA ALA A 147 9.83 -2.14 -1.89
C ALA A 147 10.82 -2.67 -2.95
N ALA A 148 12.12 -2.61 -2.67
CA ALA A 148 13.15 -3.15 -3.55
C ALA A 148 12.95 -4.65 -3.79
N PHE A 149 12.64 -5.43 -2.75
CA PHE A 149 12.35 -6.86 -2.89
C PHE A 149 11.22 -7.13 -3.90
N PHE A 150 10.09 -6.42 -3.79
CA PHE A 150 8.96 -6.58 -4.71
C PHE A 150 9.25 -6.02 -6.11
N ALA A 151 10.13 -5.02 -6.23
CA ALA A 151 10.57 -4.51 -7.52
C ALA A 151 11.46 -5.52 -8.26
N THR A 152 12.20 -6.37 -7.54
CA THR A 152 13.18 -7.30 -8.11
C THR A 152 12.77 -8.77 -8.03
N SER A 153 11.54 -9.08 -7.63
CA SER A 153 11.07 -10.46 -7.45
C SER A 153 9.69 -10.67 -8.05
N ASP A 154 9.45 -11.84 -8.62
CA ASP A 154 8.13 -12.29 -9.03
C ASP A 154 7.55 -13.26 -8.02
N TYR A 155 6.23 -13.21 -7.86
CA TYR A 155 5.47 -14.18 -7.09
C TYR A 155 5.00 -15.34 -7.98
N ASP A 156 5.34 -16.56 -7.59
CA ASP A 156 4.83 -17.79 -8.19
C ASP A 156 3.61 -18.28 -7.40
N SER A 157 2.42 -18.10 -7.98
CA SER A 157 1.15 -18.48 -7.35
C SER A 157 0.93 -19.98 -7.24
N LEU A 158 1.68 -20.82 -7.97
CA LEU A 158 1.56 -22.27 -7.89
C LEU A 158 2.34 -22.81 -6.68
N THR A 159 3.50 -22.24 -6.40
CA THR A 159 4.36 -22.66 -5.30
C THR A 159 4.24 -21.78 -4.05
N HIS A 160 3.52 -20.66 -4.15
CA HIS A 160 3.44 -19.62 -3.13
C HIS A 160 4.82 -19.12 -2.69
N THR A 161 5.74 -18.94 -3.64
CA THR A 161 7.11 -18.48 -3.39
C THR A 161 7.47 -17.25 -4.22
N TYR A 162 8.41 -16.46 -3.71
CA TYR A 162 9.03 -15.39 -4.48
C TYR A 162 10.33 -15.85 -5.11
N ARG A 163 10.59 -15.40 -6.34
CA ARG A 163 11.82 -15.68 -7.09
C ARG A 163 12.40 -14.38 -7.63
N PRO A 164 13.72 -14.19 -7.59
CA PRO A 164 14.33 -13.00 -8.16
C PRO A 164 14.11 -12.95 -9.67
N VAL A 165 13.84 -11.76 -10.20
CA VAL A 165 13.78 -11.50 -11.64
C VAL A 165 15.20 -11.55 -12.18
N MET A 166 15.51 -12.58 -12.96
CA MET A 166 16.85 -12.79 -13.56
C MET A 166 16.97 -12.19 -14.97
N GLU A 167 15.87 -11.73 -15.55
CA GLU A 167 15.80 -11.20 -16.90
C GLU A 167 16.32 -9.76 -16.95
N ILE A 168 17.44 -9.55 -17.64
CA ILE A 168 18.10 -8.23 -17.75
C ILE A 168 17.23 -7.20 -18.48
N VAL A 169 16.29 -7.66 -19.32
CA VAL A 169 15.40 -6.78 -20.08
C VAL A 169 14.21 -6.27 -19.26
N ARG A 170 13.90 -6.89 -18.12
CA ARG A 170 12.78 -6.50 -17.28
C ARG A 170 13.21 -5.46 -16.25
N LYS A 171 12.51 -4.33 -16.24
CA LYS A 171 12.72 -3.26 -15.27
C LYS A 171 11.74 -3.40 -14.12
N GLY A 172 12.26 -3.49 -12.90
CA GLY A 172 11.49 -3.27 -11.68
C GLY A 172 11.21 -1.77 -11.48
N VAL A 173 10.17 -1.45 -10.71
CA VAL A 173 9.75 -0.07 -10.45
C VAL A 173 9.51 0.12 -8.97
N ILE A 174 9.98 1.25 -8.44
CA ILE A 174 9.66 1.74 -7.11
C ILE A 174 8.85 3.03 -7.25
N TYR A 175 7.57 2.97 -6.87
CA TYR A 175 6.75 4.16 -6.70
C TYR A 175 7.13 4.79 -5.36
N PHE A 176 7.56 6.04 -5.39
CA PHE A 176 7.97 6.79 -4.21
C PHE A 176 6.94 7.87 -3.90
N MET A 177 6.33 7.79 -2.73
CA MET A 177 5.38 8.79 -2.22
C MET A 177 5.99 9.51 -1.02
N PRO A 178 6.64 10.66 -1.26
CA PRO A 178 7.42 11.34 -0.24
C PRO A 178 6.57 11.84 0.93
N THR A 179 5.39 12.39 0.64
CA THR A 179 4.45 12.90 1.65
C THR A 179 3.62 11.78 2.30
N GLY A 180 3.76 10.54 1.83
CA GLY A 180 3.08 9.37 2.39
C GLY A 180 1.57 9.56 2.46
N ILE A 181 1.00 9.33 3.65
CA ILE A 181 -0.46 9.41 3.88
C ILE A 181 -1.07 10.77 3.61
N PHE A 182 -0.29 11.84 3.71
CA PHE A 182 -0.82 13.20 3.51
C PHE A 182 -1.17 13.50 2.04
N ASN A 183 -0.77 12.64 1.10
CA ASN A 183 -1.26 12.69 -0.28
C ASN A 183 -2.62 11.98 -0.48
N PHE A 184 -3.07 11.19 0.49
CA PHE A 184 -4.33 10.47 0.47
C PHE A 184 -5.35 11.24 1.31
N GLY A 185 -5.81 12.38 0.79
CA GLY A 185 -6.80 13.23 1.47
C GLY A 185 -8.25 12.83 1.16
N PRO A 186 -9.21 13.14 2.05
CA PRO A 186 -10.62 12.74 1.94
C PRO A 186 -11.41 13.45 0.80
N THR A 187 -10.78 14.34 0.03
CA THR A 187 -11.46 15.23 -0.93
C THR A 187 -11.21 14.89 -2.40
N LEU A 188 -10.77 13.68 -2.74
CA LEU A 188 -10.49 13.28 -4.13
C LEU A 188 -11.35 12.07 -4.52
N ASP A 189 -12.10 12.20 -5.62
CA ASP A 189 -13.11 11.25 -6.14
C ASP A 189 -12.57 9.86 -6.55
N ASN A 190 -11.34 9.49 -6.18
CA ASN A 190 -10.73 8.18 -6.45
C ASN A 190 -9.78 7.78 -5.31
N GLN A 191 -10.32 7.61 -4.11
CA GLN A 191 -9.53 7.30 -2.92
C GLN A 191 -8.80 5.94 -3.08
N VAL A 192 -7.48 5.99 -3.08
CA VAL A 192 -6.61 4.82 -2.94
C VAL A 192 -6.05 4.88 -1.53
N TRP A 193 -6.31 3.88 -0.70
CA TRP A 193 -5.84 3.85 0.69
C TRP A 193 -4.72 2.83 0.88
N PRO A 194 -3.60 3.22 1.52
CA PRO A 194 -2.61 2.26 1.98
C PRO A 194 -3.22 1.27 2.98
N ILE A 195 -2.89 -0.03 2.84
CA ILE A 195 -3.27 -1.02 3.86
C ILE A 195 -2.84 -0.56 5.25
N GLY A 196 -3.77 -0.63 6.21
CA GLY A 196 -3.57 -0.28 7.60
C GLY A 196 -4.03 1.13 7.97
N MET A 197 -4.31 1.98 6.97
CA MET A 197 -4.77 3.36 7.17
C MET A 197 -6.28 3.51 6.99
N GLU A 198 -6.99 2.44 6.60
CA GLU A 198 -8.45 2.44 6.49
C GLU A 198 -9.13 2.49 7.85
N ALA A 199 -8.42 2.03 8.90
CA ALA A 199 -8.95 2.04 10.26
C ALA A 199 -9.18 3.47 10.77
N ASP A 200 -8.36 4.44 10.34
CA ASP A 200 -8.53 5.87 10.67
C ASP A 200 -9.81 6.48 10.05
N MET A 201 -10.51 5.76 9.17
CA MET A 201 -11.78 6.19 8.56
C MET A 201 -13.02 5.80 9.38
N SER A 202 -12.88 5.21 10.57
CA SER A 202 -14.04 4.82 11.40
C SER A 202 -14.85 6.00 11.96
N ASP A 203 -14.74 7.20 11.38
CA ASP A 203 -15.81 8.18 11.49
C ASP A 203 -17.02 7.57 10.78
N SER A 204 -18.07 7.26 11.57
CA SER A 204 -19.42 6.78 11.22
C SER A 204 -20.14 7.44 10.01
N ARG A 205 -19.45 8.28 9.24
CA ARG A 205 -19.88 8.96 8.02
C ARG A 205 -19.32 8.34 6.73
N TYR A 206 -18.49 7.31 6.84
CA TYR A 206 -17.96 6.57 5.69
C TYR A 206 -18.34 5.09 5.76
N GLU A 207 -19.60 4.80 6.13
CA GLU A 207 -20.25 3.60 5.63
C GLU A 207 -20.11 3.63 4.11
N TYR A 208 -19.23 2.78 3.59
CA TYR A 208 -19.06 2.41 2.19
C TYR A 208 -19.88 3.29 1.27
N ASP A 209 -19.26 4.36 0.73
CA ASP A 209 -19.76 4.94 -0.51
C ASP A 209 -19.74 3.82 -1.54
N THR A 210 -20.86 3.12 -1.58
CA THR A 210 -21.25 2.11 -2.53
C THR A 210 -21.08 2.71 -3.91
N ILE A 211 -20.43 1.91 -4.75
CA ILE A 211 -20.32 2.04 -6.20
C ILE A 211 -21.60 2.63 -6.81
#